data_AF-A0A925YQQ1-F1
#
_entry.id   AF-A0A925YQQ1-F1
#
_cell.length_a   1.000
_cell.length_b   1.000
_cell.length_c   1.000
_cell.angle_alpha   90.00
_cell.angle_beta   90.00
_cell.angle_gamma   90.00
#
_symmetry.space_group_name_H-M   'P 1'
#
loop_
_entity.id
_entity.type
_entity.pdbx_description
1 polymer ?
#
loop_
_entity_poly.entity_id
_entity_poly.type
_entity_poly.pdbx_seq_one_letter_code
_entity_poly.pdbx_strand_id
1 'polypeptide(L)'
;MSLSKATPNRKPDHKFGLTDHHGRNDALRKSRVAHEEAQKAAGLWGEMSVGVIERNGATFVHMWKGVSLTDVFKLAAKRPKEISKPDHEALCAWLKAGRYEGFKHSISAWNVNAAEAERIKLEIISRLAADGTRVVNPPADG
;
A
#
# COMPACT_ATOMS: atom_id res chain seq x y z
N MET A 1 12.81 -56.03 -44.85
CA MET A 1 12.27 -54.89 -45.62
C MET A 1 11.39 -54.06 -44.69
N SER A 2 11.81 -52.81 -44.43
CA SER A 2 11.15 -51.86 -43.55
C SER A 2 9.83 -51.36 -44.12
N LEU A 3 8.81 -51.21 -43.26
CA LEU A 3 7.66 -50.34 -43.51
C LEU A 3 7.34 -49.59 -42.22
N SER A 4 7.93 -48.40 -42.14
CA SER A 4 7.65 -47.36 -41.16
C SER A 4 6.18 -46.94 -41.23
N LYS A 5 5.46 -46.97 -40.11
CA LYS A 5 4.18 -46.24 -39.97
C LYS A 5 4.34 -45.17 -38.91
N ALA A 6 4.31 -43.94 -39.42
CA ALA A 6 4.39 -42.69 -38.69
C ALA A 6 3.23 -42.52 -37.71
N THR A 7 3.56 -42.17 -36.47
CA THR A 7 2.64 -41.68 -35.45
C THR A 7 2.17 -40.27 -35.83
N PRO A 8 0.86 -39.97 -35.96
CA PRO A 8 0.42 -38.61 -36.20
C PRO A 8 0.61 -37.77 -34.92
N ASN A 9 1.60 -36.89 -34.99
CA ASN A 9 1.87 -35.80 -34.06
C ASN A 9 0.67 -34.83 -34.03
N ARG A 10 -0.33 -35.09 -33.17
CA ARG A 10 -1.36 -34.11 -32.84
C ARG A 10 -0.74 -33.07 -31.90
N LYS A 11 -0.31 -31.94 -32.47
CA LYS A 11 -0.11 -30.71 -31.70
C LYS A 11 -1.40 -30.42 -30.92
N PRO A 12 -1.35 -30.03 -29.64
CA PRO A 12 -2.53 -29.51 -28.98
C PRO A 12 -2.94 -28.23 -29.69
N ASP A 13 -4.16 -28.22 -30.24
CA ASP A 13 -4.85 -27.01 -30.69
C ASP A 13 -5.02 -26.08 -29.49
N HIS A 14 -4.02 -25.25 -29.22
CA HIS A 14 -4.20 -24.07 -28.40
C HIS A 14 -5.00 -23.04 -29.22
N LYS A 15 -6.30 -23.30 -29.38
CA LYS A 15 -7.28 -22.25 -29.66
C LYS A 15 -7.45 -21.41 -28.39
N PHE A 16 -6.43 -20.64 -28.05
CA PHE A 16 -6.65 -19.44 -27.24
C PHE A 16 -7.33 -18.44 -28.17
N GLY A 17 -8.66 -18.31 -28.01
CA GLY A 17 -9.44 -17.29 -28.69
C GLY A 17 -8.87 -15.90 -28.41
N LEU A 18 -8.72 -15.11 -29.46
CA LEU A 18 -8.07 -13.80 -29.47
C LEU A 18 -8.85 -12.67 -28.77
N THR A 19 -9.85 -12.97 -27.91
CA THR A 19 -10.87 -11.98 -27.51
C THR A 19 -11.29 -11.97 -26.04
N ASP A 20 -10.59 -12.63 -25.12
CA ASP A 20 -11.04 -12.73 -23.71
C ASP A 20 -10.46 -11.70 -22.74
N HIS A 21 -9.74 -10.69 -23.26
CA HIS A 21 -9.21 -9.59 -22.44
C HIS A 21 -10.26 -8.50 -22.14
N HIS A 22 -11.30 -8.37 -22.98
CA HIS A 22 -12.31 -7.33 -22.83
C HIS A 22 -13.30 -7.63 -21.68
N GLY A 23 -13.80 -8.88 -21.59
CA GLY A 23 -14.74 -9.28 -20.53
C GLY A 23 -14.15 -9.24 -19.13
N ARG A 24 -12.87 -9.62 -18.96
CA ARG A 24 -12.16 -9.53 -17.67
C ARG A 24 -11.89 -8.08 -17.27
N ASN A 25 -11.50 -7.22 -18.21
CA ASN A 25 -11.33 -5.79 -17.93
C ASN A 25 -12.65 -5.09 -17.57
N ASP A 26 -13.75 -5.47 -18.20
CA ASP A 26 -15.07 -4.91 -17.88
C ASP A 26 -15.56 -5.38 -16.50
N ALA A 27 -15.30 -6.64 -16.13
CA ALA A 27 -15.60 -7.15 -14.79
C ALA A 27 -14.77 -6.43 -13.71
N LEU A 28 -13.47 -6.22 -13.96
CA LEU A 28 -12.61 -5.44 -13.07
C LEU A 28 -13.05 -3.98 -12.96
N ARG A 29 -13.45 -3.36 -14.08
CA ARG A 29 -13.99 -1.99 -14.08
C ARG A 29 -15.27 -1.90 -13.26
N LYS A 30 -16.21 -2.82 -13.46
CA LYS A 30 -17.47 -2.87 -12.69
C LYS A 30 -17.22 -3.09 -11.20
N SER A 31 -16.32 -4.01 -10.84
CA SER A 31 -15.94 -4.26 -9.45
C SER A 31 -15.29 -3.03 -8.83
N ARG A 32 -14.42 -2.32 -9.56
CA ARG A 32 -13.82 -1.08 -9.11
C ARG A 32 -14.87 0.00 -8.86
N VAL A 33 -15.78 0.22 -9.81
CA VAL A 33 -16.86 1.22 -9.68
C VAL A 33 -17.76 0.88 -8.49
N ALA A 34 -18.18 -0.38 -8.35
CA ALA A 34 -18.99 -0.81 -7.21
C ALA A 34 -18.28 -0.63 -5.86
N HIS A 35 -16.97 -0.86 -5.80
CA HIS A 35 -16.18 -0.63 -4.60
C HIS A 35 -16.07 0.87 -4.27
N GLU A 36 -15.82 1.70 -5.28
CA GLU A 36 -15.78 3.16 -5.13
C GLU A 36 -17.15 3.71 -4.68
N GLU A 37 -18.25 3.23 -5.26
CA GLU A 37 -19.61 3.60 -4.87
C GLU A 37 -19.95 3.15 -3.44
N ALA A 38 -19.56 1.94 -3.05
CA ALA A 38 -19.76 1.45 -1.69
C ALA A 38 -18.96 2.27 -0.66
N GLN A 39 -17.71 2.63 -0.97
CA GLN A 39 -16.90 3.49 -0.09
C GLN A 39 -17.47 4.91 0.01
N LYS A 40 -17.98 5.46 -1.09
CA LYS A 40 -18.66 6.76 -1.09
C LYS A 40 -19.96 6.71 -0.29
N ALA A 41 -20.77 5.67 -0.47
CA ALA A 41 -22.01 5.46 0.26
C ALA A 41 -21.78 5.25 1.77
N ALA A 42 -20.68 4.60 2.14
CA ALA A 42 -20.26 4.44 3.53
C ALA A 42 -19.62 5.71 4.12
N GLY A 43 -19.45 6.79 3.34
CA GLY A 43 -18.79 8.01 3.76
C GLY A 43 -17.28 7.86 4.00
N LEU A 44 -16.68 6.73 3.59
CA LEU A 44 -15.27 6.40 3.80
C LEU A 44 -14.35 6.98 2.74
N TRP A 45 -14.90 7.41 1.61
CA TRP A 45 -14.13 7.97 0.51
C TRP A 45 -13.53 9.34 0.88
N GLY A 46 -12.27 9.56 0.52
CA GLY A 46 -11.61 10.84 0.74
C GLY A 46 -10.28 10.98 -0.01
N GLU A 47 -9.47 11.94 0.42
CA GLU A 47 -8.19 12.27 -0.23
C GLU A 47 -6.98 11.71 0.52
N MET A 48 -7.19 10.98 1.61
CA MET A 48 -6.10 10.52 2.47
C MET A 48 -5.57 9.17 2.01
N SER A 49 -4.27 9.01 2.22
CA SER A 49 -3.54 7.76 2.11
C SER A 49 -2.81 7.48 3.41
N VAL A 50 -2.61 6.20 3.69
CA VAL A 50 -1.87 5.69 4.84
C VAL A 50 -0.81 4.74 4.32
N GLY A 51 0.37 4.84 4.88
CA GLY A 51 1.49 4.00 4.50
C GLY A 51 2.54 3.89 5.57
N VAL A 52 3.49 3.04 5.27
CA VAL A 52 4.45 2.52 6.22
C VAL A 52 5.84 2.75 5.65
N ILE A 53 6.72 3.25 6.50
CA ILE A 53 8.11 3.54 6.20
C ILE A 53 8.96 2.67 7.11
N GLU A 54 9.69 1.73 6.54
CA GLU A 54 10.44 0.73 7.29
C GLU A 54 11.94 0.93 7.11
N ARG A 55 12.69 0.75 8.19
CA ARG A 55 14.15 0.72 8.18
C ARG A 55 14.69 0.04 9.43
N ASN A 56 15.67 -0.87 9.26
CA ASN A 56 16.42 -1.53 10.34
C ASN A 56 15.51 -2.16 11.42
N GLY A 57 14.40 -2.79 11.00
CA GLY A 57 13.44 -3.42 11.93
C GLY A 57 12.59 -2.43 12.74
N ALA A 58 12.68 -1.13 12.42
CA ALA A 58 11.81 -0.09 12.95
C ALA A 58 10.91 0.45 11.84
N THR A 59 9.73 0.92 12.25
CA THR A 59 8.66 1.29 11.32
C THR A 59 7.98 2.57 11.75
N PHE A 60 7.81 3.50 10.81
CA PHE A 60 7.06 4.73 10.98
C PHE A 60 5.78 4.67 10.13
N VAL A 61 4.62 4.92 10.75
CA VAL A 61 3.32 4.89 10.05
C VAL A 61 2.86 6.31 9.81
N HIS A 62 2.61 6.65 8.55
CA HIS A 62 2.25 8.00 8.12
C HIS A 62 0.92 8.02 7.39
N MET A 63 0.16 9.11 7.58
CA MET A 63 -0.98 9.44 6.74
C MET A 63 -0.74 10.78 6.05
N TRP A 64 -1.12 10.89 4.78
CA TRP A 64 -0.92 12.09 3.97
C TRP A 64 -2.05 12.26 2.94
N LYS A 65 -2.14 13.45 2.36
CA LYS A 65 -3.09 13.72 1.27
C LYS A 65 -2.52 13.31 -0.08
N GLY A 66 -3.35 12.71 -0.91
CA GLY A 66 -3.02 12.25 -2.25
C GLY A 66 -2.47 10.83 -2.28
N VAL A 67 -2.21 10.34 -3.49
CA VAL A 67 -1.91 8.92 -3.75
C VAL A 67 -0.42 8.64 -3.98
N SER A 68 0.37 9.70 -4.19
CA SER A 68 1.80 9.59 -4.39
C SER A 68 2.50 9.26 -3.08
N LEU A 69 3.42 8.30 -3.10
CA LEU A 69 4.27 8.01 -1.95
C LEU A 69 4.97 9.28 -1.47
N THR A 70 4.92 9.49 -0.16
CA THR A 70 5.62 10.59 0.49
C THR A 70 7.13 10.37 0.47
N ASP A 71 7.88 11.44 0.27
CA ASP A 71 9.34 11.41 0.32
C ASP A 71 9.80 11.68 1.75
N VAL A 72 10.44 10.68 2.37
CA VAL A 72 10.97 10.74 3.75
C VAL A 72 11.86 11.96 3.99
N PHE A 73 12.65 12.36 3.01
CA PHE A 73 13.54 13.51 3.15
C PHE A 73 12.76 14.82 3.18
N LYS A 74 11.71 14.92 2.36
CA LYS A 74 10.80 16.08 2.37
C LYS A 74 10.01 16.14 3.67
N LEU A 75 9.57 14.99 4.18
CA LEU A 75 8.92 14.90 5.49
C LEU A 75 9.84 15.37 6.62
N ALA A 76 11.11 14.97 6.59
CA ALA A 76 12.10 15.40 7.58
C ALA A 76 12.38 16.91 7.52
N ALA A 77 12.54 17.44 6.31
CA ALA A 77 12.88 18.84 6.09
C ALA A 77 11.75 19.80 6.47
N LYS A 78 10.48 19.41 6.23
CA LYS A 78 9.33 20.26 6.50
C LYS A 78 8.17 19.42 7.03
N ARG A 79 7.72 19.75 8.24
CA ARG A 79 6.55 19.15 8.88
C ARG A 79 5.27 19.44 8.07
N PRO A 80 4.58 18.42 7.51
CA PRO A 80 3.24 18.60 6.94
C PRO A 80 2.19 18.96 8.00
N LYS A 81 0.99 19.36 7.59
CA LYS A 81 -0.09 19.68 8.55
C LYS A 81 -0.67 18.43 9.21
N GLU A 82 -0.60 17.31 8.50
CA GLU A 82 -1.18 16.01 8.83
C GLU A 82 -0.35 15.24 9.86
N ILE A 83 0.92 15.63 10.09
CA ILE A 83 1.79 15.03 11.11
C ILE A 83 1.78 15.88 12.38
N SER A 84 1.61 15.22 13.52
CA SER A 84 1.76 15.85 14.83
C SER A 84 3.20 16.34 15.01
N LYS A 85 3.40 17.36 15.86
CA LYS A 85 4.75 17.79 16.25
C LYS A 85 5.59 16.63 16.84
N PRO A 86 5.08 15.82 17.81
CA PRO A 86 5.88 14.73 18.36
C PRO A 86 6.21 13.63 17.34
N ASP A 87 5.28 13.26 16.45
CA ASP A 87 5.57 12.27 15.38
C ASP A 87 6.67 12.78 14.45
N HIS A 88 6.67 14.09 14.13
CA HIS A 88 7.68 14.70 13.27
C HIS A 88 9.06 14.74 13.93
N GLU A 89 9.12 15.04 15.23
CA GLU A 89 10.35 15.01 16.00
C GLU A 89 10.91 13.58 16.10
N ALA A 90 10.05 12.59 16.34
CA ALA A 90 10.42 11.18 16.35
C ALA A 90 10.95 10.71 14.99
N LEU A 91 10.29 11.11 13.89
CA LEU A 91 10.78 10.86 12.54
C LEU A 91 12.16 11.49 12.34
N CYS A 92 12.32 12.77 12.64
CA CYS A 92 13.60 13.47 12.49
C CYS A 92 14.73 12.81 13.30
N ALA A 93 14.45 12.41 14.54
CA ALA A 93 15.40 11.71 15.39
C ALA A 93 15.79 10.35 14.81
N TRP A 94 14.81 9.58 14.34
CA TRP A 94 15.03 8.28 13.71
C TRP A 94 15.85 8.36 12.42
N LEU A 95 15.64 9.41 11.61
CA LEU A 95 16.42 9.65 10.41
C LEU A 95 17.86 10.04 10.73
N LYS A 96 18.07 10.92 11.72
CA LYS A 96 19.41 11.35 12.18
C LYS A 96 20.22 10.21 12.81
N ALA A 97 19.54 9.22 13.40
CA ALA A 97 20.19 8.09 14.09
C ALA A 97 20.90 7.09 13.14
N GLY A 98 20.84 7.28 11.81
CA GLY A 98 21.68 6.47 10.93
C GLY A 98 21.84 7.03 9.52
N ARG A 99 22.52 6.28 8.64
CA ARG A 99 22.73 6.65 7.23
C ARG A 99 21.42 6.77 6.47
N TYR A 100 21.27 7.75 5.60
CA TYR A 100 20.03 8.06 4.86
C TYR A 100 19.64 7.02 3.77
N GLU A 101 19.90 5.74 3.99
CA GLU A 101 19.74 4.67 3.02
C GLU A 101 18.90 3.52 3.59
N GLY A 102 18.29 2.73 2.71
CA GLY A 102 17.59 1.49 3.07
C GLY A 102 16.13 1.66 3.51
N PHE A 103 15.50 2.81 3.24
CA PHE A 103 14.08 3.00 3.50
C PHE A 103 13.21 2.22 2.52
N LYS A 104 12.28 1.43 3.05
CA LYS A 104 11.22 0.81 2.26
C LYS A 104 9.90 1.53 2.54
N HIS A 105 9.13 1.76 1.48
CA HIS A 105 7.85 2.43 1.55
C HIS A 105 6.77 1.49 1.03
N SER A 106 5.65 1.41 1.73
CA SER A 106 4.45 0.71 1.28
C SER A 106 3.22 1.56 1.55
N ILE A 107 2.27 1.53 0.61
CA ILE A 107 0.93 2.11 0.81
C ILE A 107 0.05 1.01 1.36
N SER A 108 -0.58 1.28 2.51
CA SER A 108 -1.52 0.35 3.15
C SER A 108 -2.97 0.68 2.80
N ALA A 109 -3.29 1.97 2.61
CA ALA A 109 -4.60 2.43 2.20
C ALA A 109 -4.51 3.75 1.43
N TRP A 110 -5.48 4.02 0.58
CA TRP A 110 -5.58 5.24 -0.23
C TRP A 110 -7.04 5.53 -0.59
N ASN A 111 -7.35 6.78 -0.92
CA ASN A 111 -8.70 7.29 -1.16
C ASN A 111 -9.66 7.16 0.04
N VAL A 112 -9.14 7.28 1.26
CA VAL A 112 -9.93 7.24 2.48
C VAL A 112 -10.14 8.63 3.06
N ASN A 113 -11.20 8.82 3.85
CA ASN A 113 -11.41 10.05 4.61
C ASN A 113 -10.39 10.17 5.77
N ALA A 114 -10.34 11.32 6.45
CA ALA A 114 -9.38 11.56 7.52
C ALA A 114 -9.57 10.66 8.75
N ALA A 115 -10.82 10.42 9.16
CA ALA A 115 -11.11 9.58 10.33
C ALA A 115 -10.73 8.11 10.08
N GLU A 116 -11.00 7.62 8.88
CA GLU A 116 -10.66 6.25 8.47
C GLU A 116 -9.15 6.10 8.26
N ALA A 117 -8.47 7.10 7.71
CA ALA A 117 -7.01 7.11 7.64
C ALA A 117 -6.37 7.02 9.04
N GLU A 118 -6.91 7.75 10.02
CA GLU A 118 -6.45 7.69 11.40
C GLU A 118 -6.72 6.32 12.04
N ARG A 119 -7.93 5.76 11.84
CA ARG A 119 -8.28 4.41 12.29
C ARG A 119 -7.31 3.35 11.73
N ILE A 120 -7.06 3.39 10.41
CA ILE A 120 -6.14 2.47 9.73
C ILE A 120 -4.70 2.67 10.24
N LYS A 121 -4.25 3.91 10.43
CA LYS A 121 -2.94 4.21 11.02
C LYS A 121 -2.79 3.52 12.38
N LEU A 122 -3.76 3.70 13.27
CA LEU A 122 -3.74 3.12 14.62
C LEU A 122 -3.80 1.59 14.60
N GLU A 123 -4.60 1.01 13.70
CA GLU A 123 -4.69 -0.43 13.50
C GLU A 123 -3.35 -1.03 13.07
N ILE A 124 -2.67 -0.40 12.09
CA ILE A 124 -1.35 -0.82 11.63
C ILE A 124 -0.32 -0.71 12.75
N ILE A 125 -0.30 0.41 13.49
CA ILE A 125 0.61 0.60 14.63
C ILE A 125 0.41 -0.51 15.67
N SER A 126 -0.84 -0.78 16.02
CA SER A 126 -1.20 -1.79 17.03
C SER A 126 -0.77 -3.19 16.59
N ARG A 127 -0.99 -3.54 15.31
CA ARG A 127 -0.55 -4.81 14.73
C ARG A 127 0.97 -4.94 14.76
N LEU A 128 1.69 -3.94 14.29
CA LEU A 128 3.16 -3.93 14.28
C LEU A 128 3.74 -4.04 15.69
N ALA A 129 3.15 -3.35 16.66
CA ALA A 129 3.55 -3.45 18.06
C ALA A 129 3.30 -4.86 18.63
N ALA A 130 2.16 -5.47 18.32
CA ALA A 130 1.84 -6.84 18.71
C ALA A 130 2.79 -7.88 18.07
N ASP A 131 3.23 -7.63 16.84
CA ASP A 131 4.23 -8.43 16.13
C ASP A 131 5.66 -8.22 16.66
N GLY A 132 5.85 -7.37 17.68
CA GLY A 132 7.16 -7.05 18.27
C GLY A 132 8.00 -6.10 17.41
N THR A 133 7.42 -5.48 16.38
CA THR A 133 8.11 -4.49 15.55
C THR A 133 8.25 -3.17 16.31
N ARG A 134 9.44 -2.57 16.25
CA ARG A 134 9.66 -1.25 16.87
C ARG A 134 8.95 -0.16 16.08
N VAL A 135 7.84 0.36 16.61
CA VAL A 135 7.14 1.50 16.00
C VAL A 135 7.80 2.81 16.45
N VAL A 136 8.14 3.69 15.49
CA VAL A 136 8.82 4.97 15.71
C VAL A 136 7.85 6.03 16.26
N ASN A 137 6.60 5.99 15.81
CA ASN A 137 5.51 6.80 16.33
C ASN A 137 4.42 5.88 16.92
N PRO A 138 4.61 5.36 18.15
CA PRO A 138 3.58 4.58 18.83
C PRO A 138 2.29 5.41 19.03
N PRO A 139 1.15 4.79 19.36
CA PRO A 139 -0.04 5.55 19.72
C PRO A 139 0.33 6.45 20.91
N ALA A 140 -0.23 7.66 20.97
CA ALA A 140 -0.09 8.47 22.18
C ALA A 140 -0.72 7.67 23.33
N ASP A 141 0.08 7.31 24.33
CA ASP A 141 -0.44 6.75 25.58
C ASP A 141 -1.45 7.76 26.14
N GLY A 142 -2.70 7.34 26.26
CA GLY A 142 -3.76 8.11 26.90
C GLY A 142 -3.57 8.22 28.40
#